data_AF-A0A2V6SFS8-F1
#
_entry.id   AF-A0A2V6SFS8-F1
#
_cell.length_a   1.000
_cell.length_b   1.000
_cell.length_c   1.000
_cell.angle_alpha   90.00
_cell.angle_beta   90.00
_cell.angle_gamma   90.00
#
_symmetry.space_group_name_H-M   'P 1'
#
loop_
_entity.id
_entity.type
_entity.pdbx_description
1 polymer ?
#
loop_
_entity_poly.entity_id
_entity_poly.type
_entity_poly.pdbx_seq_one_letter_code
_entity_poly.pdbx_strand_id
1 'polypeptide(L)'
;MLPMVEHALREQRAASQLRSTYIFPSHTGRPLNITNVRERVWKPALRRAGLRDRTMYQTRHTFATLALQTSEQIGWVSKQLGHTSDEIVIRHYAKFIPNLTRRDGSALTKVMQEQGLA
;
A
#
# COMPACT_ATOMS: atom_id res chain seq x y z
N MET A 1 12.13 -2.97 -1.31
CA MET A 1 11.38 -2.11 -0.38
C MET A 1 11.31 -0.73 -1.01
N LEU A 2 10.21 0.02 -0.84
CA LEU A 2 10.14 1.39 -1.37
C LEU A 2 11.19 2.30 -0.66
N PRO A 3 11.92 3.18 -1.38
CA PRO A 3 12.97 4.01 -0.78
C PRO A 3 12.51 4.86 0.40
N MET A 4 11.30 5.41 0.32
CA MET A 4 10.70 6.20 1.41
C MET A 4 10.47 5.39 2.69
N VAL A 5 10.16 4.09 2.57
CA VAL A 5 9.95 3.20 3.73
C VAL A 5 11.28 2.88 4.37
N GLU A 6 12.31 2.61 3.57
CA GLU A 6 13.65 2.40 4.08
C GLU A 6 14.17 3.62 4.84
N HIS A 7 13.99 4.82 4.27
CA HIS A 7 14.38 6.07 4.90
C HIS A 7 13.70 6.24 6.27
N ALA A 8 12.37 6.09 6.33
CA ALA A 8 11.62 6.20 7.58
C ALA A 8 12.09 5.19 8.65
N LEU A 9 12.43 3.96 8.24
CA LEU A 9 12.96 2.94 9.17
C LEU A 9 14.37 3.29 9.67
N ARG A 10 15.21 3.91 8.84
CA ARG A 10 16.54 4.39 9.26
C ARG A 10 16.44 5.54 10.26
N GLU A 11 15.54 6.49 10.03
CA GLU A 11 15.25 7.56 10.99
C GLU A 11 14.71 6.99 12.31
N GLN A 12 13.77 6.05 12.24
CA GLN A 12 13.24 5.37 13.43
C GLN A 12 14.32 4.62 14.20
N ARG A 13 15.28 4.00 13.52
CA ARG A 13 16.44 3.34 14.16
C ARG A 13 17.29 4.35 14.93
N ALA A 14 17.55 5.52 14.35
CA ALA A 14 18.30 6.58 15.02
C ALA A 14 17.55 7.11 16.25
N ALA A 15 16.24 7.31 16.15
CA ALA A 15 15.41 7.81 17.25
C ALA A 15 15.24 6.79 18.39
N SER A 16 15.00 5.52 18.07
CA SER A 16 14.78 4.46 19.07
C SER A 16 16.08 3.93 19.69
N GLN A 17 17.22 4.16 19.05
CA GLN A 17 18.54 3.65 19.43
C GLN A 17 18.57 2.14 19.70
N LEU A 18 17.66 1.38 19.07
CA LEU A 18 17.51 -0.08 19.25
C LEU A 18 17.36 -0.52 20.72
N ARG A 19 16.76 0.33 21.57
CA ARG A 19 16.55 0.05 23.01
C ARG A 19 15.51 -1.04 23.30
N SER A 20 14.85 -1.58 22.27
CA SER A 20 13.82 -2.60 22.36
C SER A 20 13.89 -3.55 21.16
N THR A 21 13.40 -4.76 21.33
CA THR A 21 13.21 -5.75 20.25
C THR A 21 12.19 -5.28 19.19
N TYR A 22 11.33 -4.31 19.52
CA TYR A 22 10.34 -3.77 18.60
C TYR A 22 10.87 -2.54 17.85
N ILE A 23 10.58 -2.45 16.55
CA ILE A 23 10.94 -1.29 15.71
C ILE A 23 10.23 -0.01 16.21
N PHE A 24 8.98 -0.15 16.62
CA PHE A 24 8.17 0.95 17.18
C PHE A 24 7.79 0.61 18.63
N PRO A 25 8.66 0.89 19.61
CA PRO A 25 8.35 0.64 21.00
C PRO A 25 7.49 1.77 21.59
N SER A 26 6.67 1.43 22.58
CA SER A 26 6.13 2.40 23.52
C SER A 26 7.23 2.97 24.42
N HIS A 27 6.93 4.00 25.21
CA HIS A 27 7.89 4.60 26.15
C HIS A 27 8.46 3.61 27.18
N THR A 28 7.78 2.48 27.43
CA THR A 28 8.23 1.41 28.33
C THR A 28 8.93 0.25 27.60
N GLY A 29 9.23 0.40 26.30
CA GLY A 29 9.89 -0.62 25.49
C GLY A 29 8.98 -1.75 25.01
N ARG A 30 7.68 -1.73 25.36
CA ARG A 30 6.67 -2.72 24.98
C ARG A 30 6.02 -2.41 23.63
N PRO A 31 5.30 -3.35 22.98
CA PRO A 31 4.52 -3.08 21.78
C PRO A 31 3.57 -1.90 21.95
N LEU A 32 3.33 -1.17 20.86
CA LEU A 32 2.30 -0.14 20.84
C LEU A 32 0.91 -0.74 21.05
N ASN A 33 0.12 -0.11 21.91
CA ASN A 33 -1.30 -0.41 22.04
C ASN A 33 -2.06 0.23 20.87
N ILE A 34 -2.71 -0.60 20.05
CA ILE A 34 -3.37 -0.15 18.82
C ILE A 34 -4.53 0.82 19.08
N THR A 35 -5.24 0.69 20.21
CA THR A 35 -6.30 1.61 20.62
C THR A 35 -5.71 2.98 20.91
N ASN A 36 -4.59 3.04 21.64
CA ASN A 36 -3.91 4.31 21.90
C ASN A 36 -3.42 4.97 20.60
N VAL A 37 -2.84 4.20 19.68
CA VAL A 37 -2.44 4.71 18.36
C VAL A 37 -3.66 5.24 17.60
N ARG A 38 -4.77 4.50 17.59
CA ARG A 38 -6.00 4.90 16.91
C ARG A 38 -6.57 6.21 17.45
N GLU A 39 -6.75 6.32 18.76
CA GLU A 39 -7.42 7.46 19.37
C GLU A 39 -6.51 8.70 19.47
N ARG A 40 -5.21 8.52 19.74
CA ARG A 40 -4.29 9.63 20.04
C ARG A 40 -3.41 10.06 18.86
N VAL A 41 -3.22 9.20 17.87
CA VAL A 41 -2.36 9.52 16.70
C VAL A 41 -3.21 9.57 15.43
N TRP A 42 -3.91 8.49 15.13
CA TRP A 42 -4.59 8.33 13.84
C TRP A 42 -5.79 9.25 13.66
N LYS A 43 -6.79 9.22 14.56
CA LYS A 43 -7.96 10.11 14.45
C LYS A 43 -7.57 11.59 14.44
N PRO A 44 -6.63 12.07 15.30
CA PRO A 44 -6.13 13.44 15.20
C PRO A 44 -5.43 13.73 13.88
N ALA A 45 -4.63 12.80 13.34
CA ALA A 45 -3.99 12.97 12.04
C ALA A 45 -5.01 13.11 10.89
N LEU A 46 -6.07 12.30 10.88
CA LEU A 46 -7.16 12.42 9.91
C LEU A 46 -7.84 13.80 9.99
N ARG A 47 -8.15 14.27 11.21
CA ARG A 47 -8.76 15.61 11.40
C ARG A 47 -7.86 16.72 10.89
N ARG A 48 -6.55 16.68 11.20
CA ARG A 48 -5.58 17.67 10.70
C ARG A 48 -5.45 17.64 9.18
N ALA A 49 -5.58 16.46 8.57
CA ALA A 49 -5.56 16.30 7.12
C ALA A 49 -6.91 16.63 6.44
N GLY A 50 -7.96 17.02 7.18
CA GLY A 50 -9.30 17.26 6.64
C GLY A 50 -10.00 15.99 6.13
N LEU A 51 -9.57 14.81 6.58
CA LEU A 51 -10.10 13.53 6.13
C LEU A 51 -11.22 13.03 7.06
N ARG A 52 -12.27 12.45 6.45
CA ARG A 52 -13.32 11.74 7.21
C ARG A 52 -12.73 10.59 8.03
N ASP A 53 -13.32 10.35 9.20
CA ASP A 53 -12.92 9.24 10.07
C ASP A 53 -13.01 7.90 9.33
N ARG A 54 -11.98 7.07 9.54
CA ARG A 54 -11.81 5.77 8.89
C ARG A 54 -10.75 4.97 9.63
N THR A 55 -10.74 3.66 9.43
CA THR A 55 -9.75 2.80 10.10
C THR A 55 -8.37 2.91 9.45
N MET A 56 -7.31 2.67 10.24
CA MET A 56 -5.94 2.60 9.71
C MET A 56 -5.80 1.54 8.61
N TYR A 57 -6.59 0.47 8.66
CA TYR A 57 -6.59 -0.58 7.65
C TYR A 57 -6.88 -0.06 6.22
N GLN A 58 -7.54 1.10 6.09
CA GLN A 58 -7.77 1.72 4.78
C GLN A 58 -6.47 2.10 4.06
N THR A 59 -5.37 2.38 4.77
CA THR A 59 -4.07 2.68 4.12
C THR A 59 -3.56 1.49 3.31
N ARG A 60 -3.86 0.26 3.75
CA ARG A 60 -3.55 -0.97 3.01
C ARG A 60 -4.32 -1.04 1.69
N HIS A 61 -5.61 -0.71 1.71
CA HIS A 61 -6.43 -0.64 0.50
C HIS A 61 -5.93 0.46 -0.44
N THR A 62 -5.60 1.65 0.10
CA THR A 62 -5.04 2.75 -0.68
C THR A 62 -3.73 2.36 -1.35
N PHE A 63 -2.82 1.70 -0.64
CA PHE A 63 -1.57 1.19 -1.23
C PHE A 63 -1.84 0.22 -2.40
N ALA A 64 -2.72 -0.76 -2.20
CA ALA A 64 -3.05 -1.73 -3.25
C ALA A 64 -3.63 -1.06 -4.50
N THR A 65 -4.58 -0.15 -4.32
CA THR A 65 -5.19 0.60 -5.41
C THR A 65 -4.17 1.47 -6.15
N LEU A 66 -3.34 2.24 -5.43
CA LEU A 66 -2.34 3.11 -6.05
C LEU A 66 -1.30 2.31 -6.83
N ALA A 67 -0.80 1.20 -6.29
CA ALA A 67 0.18 0.37 -6.98
C ALA A 67 -0.39 -0.22 -8.29
N LEU A 68 -1.64 -0.68 -8.27
CA LEU A 68 -2.29 -1.19 -9.48
C LEU A 68 -2.60 -0.08 -10.50
N GLN A 69 -2.91 1.13 -10.02
CA GLN A 69 -3.09 2.31 -10.87
C GLN A 69 -1.79 2.74 -11.57
N THR A 70 -0.63 2.46 -10.98
CA THR A 70 0.68 2.70 -11.60
C THR A 70 1.15 1.53 -12.47
N SER A 71 0.25 0.59 -12.79
CA SER A 71 0.54 -0.61 -13.58
C SER A 71 1.61 -1.53 -12.97
N GLU A 72 1.74 -1.53 -11.64
CA GLU A 72 2.62 -2.49 -10.96
C GLU A 72 2.10 -3.92 -11.13
N GLN A 73 3.03 -4.88 -11.12
CA GLN A 73 2.68 -6.28 -11.27
C GLN A 73 1.84 -6.78 -10.09
N ILE A 74 0.70 -7.42 -10.37
CA ILE A 74 -0.23 -7.95 -9.36
C ILE A 74 0.48 -8.86 -8.33
N GLY A 75 1.34 -9.76 -8.80
CA GLY A 75 2.09 -10.66 -7.91
C GLY A 75 3.07 -9.93 -7.00
N TRP A 76 3.66 -8.81 -7.46
CA TRP A 76 4.48 -7.96 -6.59
C TRP A 76 3.62 -7.26 -5.53
N VAL A 77 2.48 -6.68 -5.93
CA VAL A 77 1.54 -6.02 -5.00
C VAL A 77 1.04 -7.02 -3.94
N SER A 78 0.70 -8.24 -4.36
CA SER A 78 0.29 -9.34 -3.49
C SER A 78 1.36 -9.70 -2.46
N LYS A 79 2.62 -9.83 -2.89
CA LYS A 79 3.78 -10.04 -2.00
C LYS A 79 3.98 -8.89 -1.02
N GLN A 80 3.86 -7.64 -1.45
CA GLN A 80 3.96 -6.48 -0.53
C GLN A 80 2.84 -6.47 0.51
N LEU A 81 1.64 -6.89 0.11
CA LEU A 81 0.51 -7.02 1.02
C LEU A 81 0.65 -8.24 1.95
N GLY A 82 1.48 -9.23 1.61
CA GLY A 82 1.58 -10.48 2.36
C GLY A 82 0.33 -11.34 2.20
N HIS A 83 -0.32 -11.29 1.04
CA HIS A 83 -1.38 -12.23 0.71
C HIS A 83 -0.80 -13.61 0.39
N THR A 84 -1.55 -14.65 0.71
CA THR A 84 -1.22 -16.03 0.37
C THR A 84 -1.51 -16.37 -1.09
N SER A 85 -2.38 -15.58 -1.75
CA SER A 85 -2.76 -15.74 -3.14
C SER A 85 -3.03 -14.38 -3.81
N ASP A 86 -2.60 -14.27 -5.06
CA ASP A 86 -2.80 -13.12 -5.93
C ASP A 86 -4.29 -12.92 -6.31
N GLU A 87 -5.10 -13.99 -6.21
CA GLU A 87 -6.54 -13.94 -6.43
C GLU A 87 -7.23 -12.93 -5.50
N ILE A 88 -6.73 -12.77 -4.28
CA ILE A 88 -7.26 -11.79 -3.31
C ILE A 88 -7.08 -10.38 -3.88
N VAL A 89 -5.93 -10.10 -4.49
CA VAL A 89 -5.66 -8.79 -5.09
C VAL A 89 -6.57 -8.56 -6.28
N ILE A 90 -6.69 -9.54 -7.17
CA ILE A 90 -7.55 -9.48 -8.35
C ILE A 90 -9.01 -9.23 -7.92
N ARG A 91 -9.53 -10.05 -7.01
CA ARG A 91 -10.92 -9.99 -6.54
C ARG A 91 -11.29 -8.63 -5.95
N HIS A 92 -10.40 -8.02 -5.17
CA HIS A 92 -10.72 -6.79 -4.45
C HIS A 92 -10.32 -5.51 -5.19
N TYR A 93 -9.29 -5.57 -6.06
CA TYR A 93 -8.67 -4.36 -6.61
C TYR A 93 -8.50 -4.33 -8.13
N ALA A 94 -8.76 -5.41 -8.88
CA ALA A 94 -8.56 -5.41 -10.34
C ALA A 94 -9.30 -4.28 -11.07
N LYS A 95 -10.44 -3.83 -10.54
CA LYS A 95 -11.21 -2.69 -11.05
C LYS A 95 -10.46 -1.36 -11.10
N PHE A 96 -9.34 -1.24 -10.39
CA PHE A 96 -8.51 -0.04 -10.36
C PHE A 96 -7.33 -0.08 -11.34
N ILE A 97 -7.15 -1.18 -12.07
CA ILE A 97 -6.14 -1.28 -13.12
C ILE A 97 -6.54 -0.34 -14.27
N PRO A 98 -5.68 0.60 -14.69
CA PRO A 98 -5.96 1.49 -15.81
C PRO A 98 -6.20 0.66 -17.07
N ASN A 99 -7.25 1.01 -17.82
CA ASN A 99 -7.78 0.40 -19.05
C ASN A 99 -9.00 -0.51 -18.93
N LEU A 100 -9.35 -1.05 -17.76
CA LEU A 100 -10.47 -2.01 -17.63
C LEU A 100 -11.87 -1.45 -17.93
N THR A 101 -12.00 -0.19 -18.36
CA THR A 101 -13.31 0.42 -18.61
C THR A 101 -13.50 1.11 -19.96
N ARG A 102 -12.47 1.42 -20.77
CA ARG A 102 -12.70 2.25 -21.99
C ARG A 102 -11.79 2.04 -23.20
N ARG A 103 -10.73 1.22 -23.16
CA ARG A 103 -9.80 1.02 -24.31
C ARG A 103 -9.20 -0.39 -24.38
N ASP A 104 -9.92 -1.39 -23.87
CA ASP A 104 -9.48 -2.78 -23.97
C ASP A 104 -9.29 -3.17 -25.45
N GLY A 105 -8.23 -3.92 -25.74
CA GLY A 105 -7.86 -4.30 -27.10
C GLY A 105 -6.99 -3.29 -27.84
N SER A 106 -7.01 -1.99 -27.53
CA SER A 106 -6.23 -0.99 -28.31
C SER A 106 -4.72 -1.23 -28.31
N ALA A 107 -4.15 -1.63 -27.17
CA ALA A 107 -2.74 -2.01 -27.08
C ALA A 107 -2.44 -3.29 -27.86
N LEU A 108 -3.33 -4.28 -27.80
CA LEU A 108 -3.22 -5.52 -28.57
C LEU A 108 -3.32 -5.26 -30.07
N THR A 109 -4.31 -4.47 -30.51
CA THR A 109 -4.48 -4.05 -31.90
C THR A 109 -3.23 -3.35 -32.43
N LYS A 110 -2.65 -2.44 -31.65
CA LYS A 110 -1.38 -1.78 -32.02
C LYS A 110 -0.27 -2.80 -32.26
N VAL A 111 -0.09 -3.76 -31.34
CA VAL A 111 0.92 -4.82 -31.48
C VAL A 111 0.62 -5.74 -32.67
N MET A 112 -0.64 -6.10 -32.90
CA MET A 112 -1.04 -6.94 -34.02
C MET A 112 -0.78 -6.26 -35.37
N GLN A 113 -1.03 -4.96 -35.49
CA GLN A 113 -0.72 -4.17 -36.68
C GLN A 113 0.79 -4.07 -36.92
N GLU A 114 1.58 -3.83 -35.86
CA GLU A 114 3.05 -3.79 -35.95
C GLU A 114 3.64 -5.15 -36.40
N GLN A 115 2.96 -6.25 -36.10
CA GLN A 115 3.36 -7.62 -36.47
C GLN A 115 2.72 -8.11 -37.79
N GLY A 116 1.90 -7.31 -38.46
CA GLY A 116 1.21 -7.68 -39.70
C GLY A 116 0.13 -8.76 -39.53
N LEU A 117 -0.39 -8.93 -38.31
CA LEU A 117 -1.42 -9.91 -37.95
C LEU A 117 -2.86 -9.35 -38.05
N ALA A 118 -2.99 -8.05 -38.30
CA ALA A 118 -4.25 -7.32 -38.46
C ALA A 118 -4.10 -6.16 -39.45
#